data_AF-A0AAJ6JG89-F1
#
_entry.id   AF-A0AAJ6JG89-F1
#
_cell.length_a   1.000
_cell.length_b   1.000
_cell.length_c   1.000
_cell.angle_alpha   90.00
_cell.angle_beta   90.00
_cell.angle_gamma   90.00
#
_symmetry.space_group_name_H-M   'P 1'
#
loop_
_entity.id
_entity.type
_entity.pdbx_description
1 polymer ?
#
loop_
_entity_poly.entity_id
_entity_poly.type
_entity_poly.pdbx_seq_one_letter_code
_entity_poly.pdbx_strand_id
1 'polypeptide(L)' 'MKREQAVRITDHLLDACEALDKADMAIAGLGKEERLRFDRLLYEVVQDLEDKLLLPICEQYPDLLPPEPERSRP' A
#
# COMPACT_ATOMS: atom_id res chain seq x y z
N MET A 1 9.11 6.72 -17.52
CA MET A 1 7.63 6.88 -17.57
C MET A 1 7.29 8.35 -17.85
N LYS A 2 6.08 8.71 -18.28
CA LYS A 2 5.65 10.13 -18.33
C LYS A 2 5.01 10.52 -17.00
N ARG A 3 5.19 11.77 -16.54
CA ARG A 3 4.65 12.25 -15.25
C ARG A 3 3.13 12.03 -15.13
N GLU A 4 2.37 12.31 -16.17
CA GLU A 4 0.91 12.08 -16.18
C GLU A 4 0.51 10.62 -15.98
N GLN A 5 1.34 9.69 -16.48
CA GLN A 5 1.13 8.26 -16.26
C GLN A 5 1.53 7.87 -14.84
N ALA A 6 2.59 8.48 -14.29
CA ALA A 6 3.00 8.30 -12.91
C ALA A 6 1.89 8.69 -11.93
N VAL A 7 1.30 9.87 -12.12
CA VAL A 7 0.15 10.36 -11.32
C VAL A 7 -0.98 9.34 -11.31
N ARG A 8 -1.44 8.89 -12.48
CA ARG A 8 -2.56 7.93 -12.55
C ARG A 8 -2.24 6.59 -11.88
N ILE A 9 -1.00 6.11 -11.99
CA ILE A 9 -0.60 4.87 -11.33
C ILE A 9 -0.54 5.07 -9.82
N THR A 10 0.01 6.19 -9.36
CA THR A 10 0.03 6.54 -7.93
C THR A 10 -1.38 6.63 -7.35
N ASP A 11 -2.32 7.29 -8.04
CA ASP A 11 -3.72 7.38 -7.59
C ASP A 11 -4.34 5.98 -7.40
N HIS A 12 -4.19 5.10 -8.40
CA HIS A 12 -4.67 3.73 -8.31
C HIS A 12 -3.96 2.89 -7.24
N LEU A 13 -2.68 3.15 -6.98
CA LEU A 13 -1.94 2.49 -5.91
C LEU A 13 -2.46 2.92 -4.54
N LEU A 14 -2.76 4.20 -4.35
CA LEU A 14 -3.34 4.70 -3.10
C LEU A 14 -4.72 4.09 -2.84
N ASP A 15 -5.58 4.02 -3.88
CA ASP A 15 -6.88 3.34 -3.79
C ASP A 15 -6.70 1.85 -3.43
N ALA A 16 -5.70 1.19 -4.01
CA ALA A 16 -5.40 -0.21 -3.72
C ALA A 16 -4.91 -0.38 -2.28
N CYS A 17 -4.00 0.47 -1.79
CA CYS A 17 -3.54 0.47 -0.40
C CYS A 17 -4.70 0.64 0.57
N GLU A 18 -5.62 1.58 0.33
CA GLU A 18 -6.80 1.76 1.18
C GLU A 18 -7.71 0.50 1.20
N ALA A 19 -7.88 -0.16 0.06
CA ALA A 19 -8.64 -1.41 -0.01
C ALA A 19 -7.94 -2.56 0.72
N LEU A 20 -6.61 -2.63 0.65
CA LEU A 20 -5.80 -3.63 1.35
C LEU A 20 -5.82 -3.40 2.87
N ASP A 21 -5.76 -2.16 3.34
CA ASP A 21 -5.92 -1.82 4.76
C ASP A 21 -7.28 -2.29 5.30
N LYS A 22 -8.36 -2.07 4.53
CA LYS A 22 -9.69 -2.57 4.89
C LYS A 22 -9.74 -4.09 4.94
N ALA A 23 -9.04 -4.77 4.02
CA ALA A 23 -8.93 -6.22 4.01
C ALA A 23 -8.14 -6.73 5.23
N ASP A 24 -7.07 -6.04 5.62
CA ASP A 24 -6.28 -6.36 6.81
C ASP A 24 -7.12 -6.26 8.09
N MET A 25 -7.88 -5.18 8.23
CA MET A 25 -8.84 -5.01 9.33
C MET A 25 -9.88 -6.14 9.39
N ALA A 26 -10.37 -6.60 8.23
CA ALA A 26 -11.31 -7.72 8.17
C ALA A 26 -10.65 -9.05 8.57
N ILE A 27 -9.41 -9.29 8.14
CA ILE A 27 -8.63 -10.48 8.49
C ILE A 27 -8.32 -10.51 9.99
N ALA A 28 -8.03 -9.35 10.59
CA ALA A 28 -7.80 -9.22 12.02
C ALA A 28 -9.02 -9.66 12.87
N GLY A 29 -10.23 -9.60 12.30
CA GLY A 29 -11.46 -10.09 12.91
C GLY A 29 -11.72 -11.60 12.79
N LEU A 30 -10.88 -12.35 12.06
CA LEU A 30 -11.03 -13.79 11.85
C LEU A 30 -10.50 -14.63 13.02
N GLY A 31 -10.81 -15.94 13.00
CA GLY A 31 -10.20 -16.91 13.90
C GLY A 31 -8.70 -17.07 13.65
N LYS A 32 -7.96 -17.60 14.65
CA LYS A 32 -6.50 -17.67 14.64
C LYS A 32 -5.91 -18.37 13.39
N GLU A 33 -6.50 -19.48 12.97
CA GLU A 33 -6.01 -20.25 11.81
C GLU A 33 -6.26 -19.54 10.49
N GLU A 34 -7.43 -18.91 10.35
CA GLU A 34 -7.81 -18.15 9.15
C GLU A 34 -6.97 -16.88 9.04
N ARG A 35 -6.77 -16.18 10.16
CA ARG A 35 -5.87 -15.02 10.22
C ARG A 35 -4.48 -15.37 9.73
N LEU A 36 -3.84 -16.41 10.29
CA LEU A 36 -2.49 -16.82 9.89
C LEU A 36 -2.39 -17.18 8.40
N ARG A 37 -3.47 -17.70 7.81
CA ARG A 37 -3.52 -18.06 6.39
C ARG A 37 -3.56 -16.84 5.47
N PHE A 38 -4.29 -15.79 5.85
CA PHE A 38 -4.52 -14.63 4.99
C PHE A 38 -3.57 -13.46 5.27
N ASP A 39 -3.20 -13.24 6.54
CA ASP A 39 -2.33 -12.14 7.00
C ASP A 39 -1.00 -12.13 6.22
N ARG A 40 -0.35 -13.30 6.09
CA ARG A 40 0.90 -13.42 5.33
C ARG A 40 0.73 -13.13 3.84
N LEU A 41 -0.32 -13.66 3.21
CA LEU A 41 -0.57 -13.46 1.79
C LEU A 41 -0.87 -11.99 1.48
N LEU A 42 -1.67 -11.34 2.33
CA LEU A 42 -1.98 -9.93 2.18
C LEU A 42 -0.73 -9.07 2.37
N TYR A 43 0.06 -9.34 3.40
CA TYR A 43 1.33 -8.66 3.65
C TYR A 43 2.28 -8.75 2.45
N GLU A 44 2.46 -9.93 1.87
CA GLU A 44 3.34 -10.13 0.70
C GLU A 44 2.86 -9.31 -0.51
N VAL A 45 1.54 -9.20 -0.74
CA VAL A 45 0.98 -8.38 -1.83
C VAL A 45 1.18 -6.89 -1.58
N VAL A 46 0.93 -6.41 -0.36
CA VAL A 46 1.14 -5.01 0.02
C VAL A 46 2.60 -4.62 -0.18
N GLN A 47 3.53 -5.41 0.33
CA GLN A 47 4.96 -5.15 0.20
C GLN A 47 5.41 -5.13 -1.27
N ASP A 48 4.93 -6.05 -2.09
CA ASP A 48 5.26 -6.05 -3.51
C ASP A 48 4.74 -4.81 -4.24
N LEU A 49 3.55 -4.31 -3.90
CA LEU A 49 3.00 -3.07 -4.46
C LEU A 49 3.79 -1.83 -4.02
N GLU A 50 4.18 -1.77 -2.74
CA GLU A 50 4.98 -0.68 -2.19
C GLU A 50 6.40 -0.66 -2.78
N ASP A 51 7.13 -1.78 -2.67
CA ASP A 51 8.55 -1.84 -3.02
C ASP A 51 8.80 -1.88 -4.52
N LYS A 52 7.98 -2.62 -5.27
CA LYS A 52 8.25 -2.85 -6.71
C LYS A 52 7.56 -1.85 -7.62
N LEU A 53 6.55 -1.13 -7.11
CA LEU A 53 5.78 -0.20 -7.94
C LEU A 53 5.75 1.21 -7.36
N LEU A 54 5.32 1.40 -6.12
CA LEU A 54 5.19 2.75 -5.56
C LEU A 54 6.56 3.42 -5.37
N LEU A 55 7.52 2.74 -4.73
CA LEU A 55 8.84 3.29 -4.44
C LEU A 55 9.59 3.75 -5.72
N PRO A 56 9.69 2.95 -6.79
CA PRO A 56 10.33 3.39 -8.05
C PRO A 56 9.64 4.59 -8.71
N ILE A 57 8.32 4.75 -8.53
CA ILE A 57 7.57 5.89 -9.05
C ILE A 57 7.90 7.15 -8.23
N CYS A 58 7.93 7.04 -6.90
CA CYS A 58 8.27 8.12 -6.00
C CYS A 58 9.74 8.57 -6.13
N GLU A 59 10.67 7.65 -6.38
CA GLU A 59 12.07 8.00 -6.68
C GLU A 59 12.20 8.84 -7.97
N GLN A 60 11.36 8.56 -8.97
CA GLN A 60 11.31 9.34 -10.21
C GLN A 60 10.53 10.64 -10.09
N TYR A 61 9.52 10.69 -9.21
CA TYR A 61 8.60 11.81 -9.03
C TYR A 61 8.28 12.01 -7.54
N PRO A 62 9.21 12.59 -6.76
CA PRO A 62 9.07 12.70 -5.30
C PRO A 62 7.93 13.63 -4.87
N ASP A 63 7.46 14.49 -5.77
CA ASP A 63 6.30 15.36 -5.58
C ASP A 63 4.95 14.61 -5.56
N LEU A 64 4.94 13.32 -5.90
CA LEU A 64 3.73 12.48 -5.91
C LEU A 64 3.46 11.79 -4.58
N LEU A 65 4.41 11.79 -3.63
CA LEU A 65 4.14 11.29 -2.29
C LEU A 65 3.19 12.27 -1.59
N PRO A 66 2.10 11.78 -0.95
CA PRO A 66 1.40 12.61 0.02
C PRO A 66 2.43 13.06 1.07
N PRO A 67 2.36 14.31 1.56
CA PRO A 67 3.23 14.74 2.66
C PRO A 67 3.11 13.71 3.77
N GLU A 68 4.24 13.22 4.30
CA GLU A 68 4.23 12.19 5.34
C GLU A 68 3.13 12.56 6.35
N PRO A 69 2.13 11.69 6.58
CA PRO A 69 1.24 11.94 7.70
C PRO A 69 2.16 12.08 8.90
N GLU A 70 2.06 13.19 9.64
CA GLU A 70 2.78 13.39 10.90
C GLU A 70 2.60 12.09 11.68
N ARG A 71 3.63 11.22 11.61
CA ARG A 71 3.64 9.98 12.37
C ARG A 71 3.73 10.49 13.79
N SER A 72 2.56 10.61 14.41
CA SER A 72 2.40 10.72 15.85
C SER A 72 3.18 9.53 16.40
N ARG A 73 4.45 9.80 16.71
CA ARG A 73 5.34 8.85 17.38
C ARG A 73 4.62 8.43 18.67
N PRO A 74 4.57 7.14 19.00
CA PRO A 74 4.30 6.74 20.37
C PRO A 74 5.34 7.34 21.32
#